data_AF-A0A2V7XG19-F1
#
_entry.id   AF-A0A2V7XG19-F1
#
_cell.length_a   1.000
_cell.length_b   1.000
_cell.length_c   1.000
_cell.angle_alpha   90.00
_cell.angle_beta   90.00
_cell.angle_gamma   90.00
#
_symmetry.space_group_name_H-M   'P 1'
#
loop_
_entity.id
_entity.type
_entity.pdbx_description
1 polymer ?
#
loop_
_entity_poly.entity_id
_entity_poly.type
_entity_poly.pdbx_seq_one_letter_code
_entity_poly.pdbx_strand_id
1 'polypeptide(L)'
;MPDYSSSILTPKPPDTPRINGAKVFGVRPGHPFLFTIAATGRRPMTFGATGLPAGLAVDAATGRITGSIAEPGQYAVTLVAQNALGRAERALRIVSGDRLALTPPLGWNSWNAGGPFVDAAKVRAAAKAMVDKGLVQHGWTYVNIDDAWQGRRGGRYGAIQPNEKFPDMKALADEVHAMGLKLGIYSTPWVTSYAGYVGGSADNPEGTWNGEVDKGKVGRRHGTVPFALADARQWAEWGIDYLKYDWNPNDVEHVRQMADALRYGGRDLVYSVSNSAPF
;
A
#
# COMPACT_ATOMS: atom_id res chain seq x y z
N MET A 1 -3.22 4.72 28.05
CA MET A 1 -3.67 5.65 27.00
C MET A 1 -4.63 6.63 27.66
N PRO A 2 -4.54 7.94 27.37
CA PRO A 2 -5.50 8.92 27.89
C PRO A 2 -6.91 8.63 27.36
N ASP A 3 -7.94 8.91 28.18
CA ASP A 3 -9.34 8.83 27.77
C ASP A 3 -9.74 10.13 27.05
N TYR A 4 -10.04 10.01 25.76
CA TYR A 4 -10.49 11.12 24.91
C TYR A 4 -11.99 11.01 24.53
N SER A 5 -12.75 10.14 25.19
CA SER A 5 -14.15 9.87 24.85
C SER A 5 -15.01 11.13 24.81
N SER A 6 -14.78 12.07 25.72
CA SER A 6 -15.48 13.37 25.77
C SER A 6 -15.19 14.29 24.60
N SER A 7 -14.09 14.06 23.87
CA SER A 7 -13.68 14.86 22.70
C SER A 7 -14.10 14.24 21.36
N ILE A 8 -14.69 13.03 21.36
CA ILE A 8 -15.17 12.38 20.13
C ILE A 8 -16.54 12.92 19.78
N LEU A 9 -16.59 13.85 18.82
CA LEU A 9 -17.83 14.44 18.32
C LEU A 9 -18.55 13.57 17.28
N THR A 10 -17.87 12.55 16.75
CA THR A 10 -18.47 11.64 15.76
C THR A 10 -19.43 10.68 16.44
N PRO A 11 -20.71 10.62 16.02
CA PRO A 11 -21.66 9.68 16.60
C PRO A 11 -21.16 8.24 16.48
N LYS A 12 -21.38 7.46 17.55
CA LYS A 12 -21.07 6.02 17.54
C LYS A 12 -21.86 5.34 16.40
N PRO A 13 -21.22 4.48 15.58
CA PRO A 13 -21.94 3.67 14.59
C PRO A 13 -23.04 2.83 15.24
N PRO A 14 -24.13 2.53 14.52
CA PRO A 14 -25.18 1.65 15.03
C PRO A 14 -24.63 0.23 15.30
N ASP A 15 -25.31 -0.50 16.17
CA ASP A 15 -24.95 -1.90 16.47
C ASP A 15 -25.28 -2.85 15.30
N THR A 16 -26.19 -2.46 14.39
CA THR A 16 -26.48 -3.16 13.14
C THR A 16 -25.35 -2.99 12.12
N PRO A 17 -25.15 -3.95 11.19
CA PRO A 17 -24.08 -3.83 10.20
C PRO A 17 -24.28 -2.61 9.30
N ARG A 18 -23.18 -1.94 8.95
CA ARG A 18 -23.15 -0.91 7.90
C ARG A 18 -21.86 -1.04 7.10
N ILE A 19 -21.98 -1.29 5.80
CA ILE A 19 -20.83 -1.40 4.90
C ILE A 19 -20.36 0.01 4.49
N ASN A 20 -19.09 0.32 4.77
CA ASN A 20 -18.40 1.61 4.57
C ASN A 20 -17.25 1.48 3.55
N GLY A 21 -16.57 2.59 3.22
CA GLY A 21 -15.45 2.60 2.27
C GLY A 21 -15.88 2.66 0.80
N ALA A 22 -14.93 2.36 -0.09
CA ALA A 22 -15.07 2.55 -1.53
C ALA A 22 -16.22 1.75 -2.16
N LYS A 23 -16.88 2.36 -3.16
CA LYS A 23 -17.94 1.74 -3.99
C LYS A 23 -17.42 1.27 -5.34
N VAL A 24 -16.15 1.53 -5.64
CA VAL A 24 -15.46 1.10 -6.85
C VAL A 24 -14.02 0.73 -6.50
N PHE A 25 -13.49 -0.33 -7.09
CA PHE A 25 -12.11 -0.76 -6.92
C PHE A 25 -11.50 -1.16 -8.26
N GLY A 26 -10.27 -0.74 -8.52
CA GLY A 26 -9.54 -1.00 -9.76
C GLY A 26 -8.38 -1.96 -9.53
N VAL A 27 -8.20 -2.92 -10.43
CA VAL A 27 -7.12 -3.92 -10.45
C VAL A 27 -6.74 -4.20 -11.90
N ARG A 28 -5.49 -4.55 -12.19
CA ARG A 28 -5.10 -5.02 -13.53
C ARG A 28 -5.46 -6.50 -13.74
N PRO A 29 -5.76 -6.91 -14.98
CA PRO A 29 -5.97 -8.32 -15.29
C PRO A 29 -4.76 -9.17 -14.89
N GLY A 30 -5.02 -10.33 -14.29
CA GLY A 30 -4.01 -11.28 -13.80
C GLY A 30 -3.28 -10.87 -12.52
N HIS A 31 -3.43 -9.63 -12.05
CA HIS A 31 -2.73 -9.15 -10.86
C HIS A 31 -3.43 -9.60 -9.56
N PRO A 32 -2.69 -9.74 -8.45
CA PRO A 32 -3.28 -10.09 -7.15
C PRO A 32 -4.33 -9.07 -6.69
N PHE A 33 -5.51 -9.57 -6.36
CA PHE A 33 -6.61 -8.81 -5.80
C PHE A 33 -6.62 -8.92 -4.27
N LEU A 34 -6.76 -7.79 -3.58
CA LEU A 34 -6.98 -7.75 -2.14
C LEU A 34 -7.90 -6.57 -1.80
N PHE A 35 -9.12 -6.89 -1.38
CA PHE A 35 -10.10 -5.91 -0.92
C PHE A 35 -10.76 -6.40 0.37
N THR A 36 -10.83 -5.56 1.40
CA THR A 36 -11.50 -5.88 2.67
C THR A 36 -12.84 -5.16 2.74
N ILE A 37 -13.92 -5.90 2.99
CA ILE A 37 -15.26 -5.33 3.19
C ILE A 37 -15.27 -4.57 4.53
N ALA A 38 -15.06 -3.26 4.47
CA ALA A 38 -15.11 -2.39 5.64
C ALA A 38 -16.55 -2.30 6.15
N ALA A 39 -16.83 -2.85 7.34
CA ALA A 39 -18.16 -2.77 7.95
C ALA A 39 -18.13 -2.50 9.45
N THR A 40 -18.88 -1.49 9.87
CA THR A 40 -19.20 -1.23 11.28
C THR A 40 -20.38 -2.09 11.74
N GLY A 41 -20.59 -2.19 13.06
CA GLY A 41 -21.63 -3.00 13.69
C GLY A 41 -21.04 -4.02 14.67
N ARG A 42 -21.84 -4.53 15.60
CA ARG A 42 -21.35 -5.49 16.61
C ARG A 42 -20.81 -6.76 15.97
N ARG A 43 -19.78 -7.32 16.62
CA ARG A 43 -19.21 -8.64 16.31
C ARG A 43 -19.82 -9.71 17.23
N PRO A 44 -19.82 -11.01 16.85
CA PRO A 44 -19.31 -11.57 15.60
C PRO A 44 -20.12 -11.12 14.38
N MET A 45 -19.48 -11.10 13.22
CA MET A 45 -20.05 -10.70 11.95
C MET A 45 -19.60 -11.67 10.86
N THR A 46 -20.50 -12.00 9.95
CA THR A 46 -20.19 -12.79 8.75
C THR A 46 -20.27 -11.90 7.52
N PHE A 47 -19.46 -12.23 6.53
CA PHE A 47 -19.33 -11.49 5.29
C PHE A 47 -19.66 -12.36 4.09
N GLY A 48 -20.13 -11.72 3.03
CA GLY A 48 -20.41 -12.40 1.77
C GLY A 48 -20.30 -11.43 0.59
N ALA A 49 -20.26 -11.99 -0.60
CA ALA A 49 -20.30 -11.25 -1.84
C ALA A 49 -20.98 -12.10 -2.92
N THR A 50 -21.92 -11.52 -3.66
CA THR A 50 -22.56 -12.16 -4.82
C THR A 50 -22.14 -11.44 -6.10
N GLY A 51 -22.01 -12.18 -7.20
CA GLY A 51 -21.55 -11.63 -8.47
C GLY A 51 -20.04 -11.40 -8.55
N LEU A 52 -19.25 -12.03 -7.68
CA LEU A 52 -17.79 -11.99 -7.79
C LEU A 52 -17.35 -12.54 -9.16
N PRO A 53 -16.42 -11.85 -9.86
CA PRO A 53 -15.83 -12.40 -11.07
C PRO A 53 -15.08 -13.69 -10.78
N ALA A 54 -14.99 -14.55 -11.80
CA ALA A 54 -14.21 -15.79 -11.73
C ALA A 54 -12.77 -15.50 -11.28
N GLY A 55 -12.27 -16.33 -10.37
CA GLY A 55 -10.93 -16.19 -9.78
C GLY A 55 -10.90 -15.38 -8.48
N LEU A 56 -12.00 -14.72 -8.07
CA LEU A 56 -12.13 -14.11 -6.75
C LEU A 56 -12.95 -14.95 -5.77
N ALA A 57 -12.55 -14.92 -4.50
CA ALA A 57 -13.28 -15.54 -3.39
C ALA A 57 -13.34 -14.59 -2.19
N VAL A 58 -14.42 -14.67 -1.41
CA VAL A 58 -14.58 -13.93 -0.15
C VAL A 58 -14.42 -14.89 1.04
N ASP A 59 -13.58 -14.52 1.99
CA ASP A 59 -13.52 -15.15 3.31
C ASP A 59 -14.69 -14.64 4.17
N ALA A 60 -15.57 -15.54 4.59
CA ALA A 60 -16.79 -15.19 5.33
C ALA A 60 -16.52 -14.71 6.76
N ALA A 61 -15.38 -15.05 7.37
CA ALA A 61 -15.01 -14.63 8.71
C ALA A 61 -14.33 -13.26 8.71
N THR A 62 -13.48 -12.99 7.73
CA THR A 62 -12.67 -11.77 7.69
C THR A 62 -13.22 -10.71 6.73
N GLY A 63 -14.11 -11.07 5.82
CA GLY A 63 -14.61 -10.19 4.76
C GLY A 63 -13.56 -9.80 3.72
N ARG A 64 -12.50 -10.61 3.57
CA ARG A 64 -11.45 -10.35 2.59
C ARG A 64 -11.81 -11.01 1.27
N ILE A 65 -11.77 -10.23 0.20
CA ILE A 65 -11.89 -10.71 -1.16
C ILE A 65 -10.48 -10.78 -1.73
N THR A 66 -10.07 -11.98 -2.14
CA THR A 66 -8.74 -12.27 -2.68
C THR A 66 -8.82 -13.12 -3.94
N GLY A 67 -7.72 -13.17 -4.71
CA GLY A 67 -7.62 -13.94 -5.95
C GLY A 67 -7.03 -13.12 -7.08
N SER A 68 -7.41 -13.41 -8.31
CA SER A 68 -7.07 -12.60 -9.50
C SER A 68 -8.19 -12.69 -10.53
N ILE A 69 -8.31 -11.68 -11.39
CA ILE A 69 -9.29 -11.65 -12.49
C ILE A 69 -8.52 -11.72 -13.78
N ALA A 70 -8.72 -12.77 -14.58
CA ALA A 70 -8.00 -12.91 -15.86
C ALA A 70 -8.53 -11.94 -16.93
N GLU A 71 -9.85 -11.74 -16.98
CA GLU A 71 -10.50 -10.96 -18.03
C GLU A 71 -10.59 -9.47 -17.66
N PRO A 72 -10.29 -8.55 -18.60
CA PRO A 72 -10.64 -7.14 -18.44
C PRO A 72 -12.16 -6.95 -18.41
N GLY A 73 -12.64 -5.99 -17.62
CA GLY A 73 -14.08 -5.72 -17.56
C GLY A 73 -14.52 -4.94 -16.34
N GLN A 74 -15.82 -4.67 -16.29
CA GLN A 74 -16.48 -4.09 -15.12
C GLN A 74 -17.48 -5.10 -14.56
N TYR A 75 -17.36 -5.38 -13.27
CA TYR A 75 -18.15 -6.40 -12.59
C TYR A 75 -18.98 -5.75 -11.48
N ALA A 76 -20.29 -5.99 -11.51
CA ALA A 76 -21.20 -5.58 -10.46
C ALA A 76 -21.24 -6.65 -9.37
N VAL A 77 -20.84 -6.27 -8.16
CA VAL A 77 -20.78 -7.15 -6.99
C VAL A 77 -21.70 -6.59 -5.91
N THR A 78 -22.46 -7.45 -5.23
CA THR A 78 -23.19 -7.06 -4.02
C THR A 78 -22.45 -7.61 -2.81
N LEU A 79 -21.93 -6.70 -1.98
CA LEU A 79 -21.30 -7.04 -0.71
C LEU A 79 -22.37 -7.24 0.37
N VAL A 80 -22.13 -8.17 1.28
CA VAL A 80 -23.02 -8.50 2.40
C VAL A 80 -22.23 -8.49 3.70
N ALA A 81 -22.81 -7.89 4.74
CA ALA A 81 -22.33 -8.00 6.11
C ALA A 81 -23.52 -8.28 7.03
N GLN A 82 -23.40 -9.28 7.90
CA GLN A 82 -24.50 -9.75 8.75
C GLN A 82 -24.02 -10.05 10.17
N ASN A 83 -24.79 -9.60 11.16
CA ASN A 83 -24.63 -9.98 12.56
C ASN A 83 -25.99 -10.37 13.15
N ALA A 84 -26.03 -10.66 14.46
CA ALA A 84 -27.26 -11.08 15.16
C ALA A 84 -28.40 -10.03 15.13
N LEU A 85 -28.09 -8.76 14.83
CA LEU A 85 -29.03 -7.64 14.90
C LEU A 85 -29.55 -7.21 13.53
N GLY A 86 -28.94 -7.69 12.44
CA GLY A 86 -29.39 -7.35 11.10
C GLY A 86 -28.38 -7.67 10.00
N ARG A 87 -28.71 -7.18 8.81
CA ARG A 87 -27.98 -7.43 7.56
C ARG A 87 -27.86 -6.13 6.78
N ALA A 88 -26.69 -5.90 6.21
CA ALA A 88 -26.45 -4.81 5.27
C ALA A 88 -25.98 -5.38 3.94
N GLU A 89 -26.48 -4.78 2.86
CA GLU A 89 -26.00 -5.01 1.51
C GLU A 89 -25.48 -3.71 0.91
N ARG A 90 -24.50 -3.81 0.02
CA ARG A 90 -24.02 -2.64 -0.73
C ARG A 90 -23.38 -3.04 -2.05
N ALA A 91 -23.69 -2.31 -3.10
CA ALA A 91 -23.02 -2.46 -4.39
C ALA A 91 -21.54 -2.06 -4.33
N LEU A 92 -20.70 -2.85 -4.99
CA LEU A 92 -19.30 -2.59 -5.31
C LEU A 92 -19.12 -2.82 -6.82
N ARG A 93 -18.46 -1.88 -7.50
CA ARG A 93 -18.01 -2.08 -8.87
C ARG A 93 -16.53 -2.45 -8.89
N ILE A 94 -16.20 -3.64 -9.40
CA ILE A 94 -14.81 -4.02 -9.64
C ILE A 94 -14.47 -3.70 -11.09
N VAL A 95 -13.35 -3.01 -11.32
CA VAL A 95 -12.84 -2.68 -12.65
C VAL A 95 -11.52 -3.43 -12.84
N SER A 96 -11.55 -4.46 -13.68
CA SER A 96 -10.35 -5.15 -14.17
C SER A 96 -9.84 -4.41 -15.40
N GLY A 97 -8.76 -3.63 -15.24
CA GLY A 97 -8.20 -2.76 -16.29
C GLY A 97 -7.02 -1.93 -15.79
N ASP A 98 -6.57 -0.95 -16.58
CA ASP A 98 -5.32 -0.21 -16.32
C ASP A 98 -5.36 0.79 -15.15
N ARG A 99 -6.55 1.16 -14.67
CA ARG A 99 -6.72 2.24 -13.69
C ARG A 99 -6.82 1.69 -12.27
N LEU A 100 -5.88 2.12 -11.43
CA LEU A 100 -5.89 1.88 -9.98
C LEU A 100 -6.45 3.11 -9.24
N ALA A 101 -6.58 3.00 -7.91
CA ALA A 101 -6.94 4.12 -7.02
C ALA A 101 -8.17 4.94 -7.50
N LEU A 102 -9.23 4.24 -7.92
CA LEU A 102 -10.48 4.83 -8.43
C LEU A 102 -11.25 5.64 -7.37
N THR A 103 -10.83 5.56 -6.12
CA THR A 103 -11.19 6.46 -5.03
C THR A 103 -9.91 6.87 -4.30
N PRO A 104 -9.87 8.03 -3.62
CA PRO A 104 -8.71 8.45 -2.84
C PRO A 104 -8.23 7.34 -1.88
N PRO A 105 -6.94 6.98 -1.88
CA PRO A 105 -6.36 6.08 -0.89
C PRO A 105 -6.52 6.66 0.53
N LEU A 106 -6.92 5.82 1.48
CA LEU A 106 -7.09 6.19 2.90
C LEU A 106 -6.13 5.35 3.74
N GLY A 107 -5.35 5.99 4.60
CA GLY A 107 -4.32 5.28 5.34
C GLY A 107 -3.49 6.16 6.27
N TRP A 108 -2.42 5.55 6.77
CA TRP A 108 -1.43 6.17 7.66
C TRP A 108 -0.06 6.18 6.97
N ASN A 109 0.79 7.15 7.30
CA ASN A 109 2.17 7.23 6.83
C ASN A 109 3.10 7.47 8.02
N SER A 110 4.29 6.86 8.00
CA SER A 110 5.21 6.86 9.14
C SER A 110 5.97 8.17 9.39
N TRP A 111 6.11 9.04 8.39
CA TRP A 111 7.03 10.18 8.46
C TRP A 111 6.70 11.15 9.60
N ASN A 112 5.45 11.59 9.70
CA ASN A 112 5.06 12.57 10.73
C ASN A 112 5.00 11.98 12.15
N ALA A 113 5.06 10.65 12.28
CA ALA A 113 5.04 9.97 13.58
C ALA A 113 6.46 9.63 14.07
N GLY A 114 7.36 9.23 13.18
CA GLY A 114 8.68 8.72 13.55
C GLY A 114 9.83 9.18 12.68
N GLY A 115 9.58 9.88 11.57
CA GLY A 115 10.58 10.31 10.61
C GLY A 115 11.57 9.19 10.28
N PRO A 116 12.89 9.44 10.36
CA PRO A 116 13.91 8.43 10.05
C PRO A 116 14.00 7.30 11.09
N PHE A 117 13.34 7.42 12.24
CA PHE A 117 13.34 6.42 13.32
C PHE A 117 12.22 5.38 13.17
N VAL A 118 11.53 5.36 12.02
CA VAL A 118 10.59 4.27 11.68
C VAL A 118 11.33 2.93 11.61
N ASP A 119 10.69 1.89 12.15
CA ASP A 119 11.11 0.49 12.10
C ASP A 119 9.89 -0.42 11.92
N ALA A 120 10.13 -1.70 11.67
CA ALA A 120 9.06 -2.66 11.44
C ALA A 120 8.13 -2.87 12.65
N ALA A 121 8.60 -2.66 13.89
CA ALA A 121 7.77 -2.77 15.09
C ALA A 121 6.76 -1.62 15.18
N LYS A 122 7.18 -0.39 14.87
CA LYS A 122 6.30 0.78 14.81
C LYS A 122 5.24 0.65 13.70
N VAL A 123 5.62 0.08 12.55
CA VAL A 123 4.67 -0.19 11.46
C VAL A 123 3.61 -1.21 11.87
N ARG A 124 4.02 -2.32 12.51
CA ARG A 124 3.09 -3.31 13.10
C ARG A 124 2.16 -2.67 14.14
N ALA A 125 2.70 -1.83 15.01
CA ALA A 125 1.91 -1.13 16.03
C ALA A 125 0.87 -0.19 15.41
N ALA A 126 1.24 0.55 14.35
CA ALA A 126 0.31 1.40 13.60
C ALA A 126 -0.80 0.57 12.92
N ALA A 127 -0.43 -0.52 12.24
CA ALA A 127 -1.39 -1.44 11.61
C ALA A 127 -2.38 -2.01 12.64
N LYS A 128 -1.88 -2.51 13.77
CA LYS A 128 -2.71 -3.02 14.86
C LYS A 128 -3.63 -1.94 15.42
N ALA A 129 -3.12 -0.72 15.62
CA ALA A 129 -3.93 0.39 16.11
C ALA A 129 -5.07 0.75 15.14
N MET A 130 -4.84 0.71 13.83
CA MET A 130 -5.90 0.93 12.83
C MET A 130 -7.02 -0.12 12.91
N VAL A 131 -6.67 -1.38 13.24
CA VAL A 131 -7.64 -2.45 13.47
C VAL A 131 -8.37 -2.27 14.80
N ASP A 132 -7.62 -2.15 15.90
CA ASP A 132 -8.15 -2.05 17.26
C ASP A 132 -9.08 -0.84 17.45
N LYS A 133 -8.75 0.28 16.79
CA LYS A 133 -9.55 1.51 16.81
C LYS A 133 -10.67 1.52 15.77
N GLY A 134 -10.84 0.44 15.00
CA GLY A 134 -11.91 0.29 14.03
C GLY A 134 -11.77 1.12 12.76
N LEU A 135 -10.64 1.79 12.52
CA LEU A 135 -10.42 2.59 11.30
C LEU A 135 -10.57 1.76 10.02
N VAL A 136 -10.13 0.50 10.06
CA VAL A 136 -10.32 -0.47 8.97
C VAL A 136 -11.80 -0.68 8.63
N GLN A 137 -12.71 -0.55 9.60
CA GLN A 137 -14.17 -0.67 9.40
C GLN A 137 -14.77 0.56 8.71
N HIS A 138 -13.99 1.64 8.57
CA HIS A 138 -14.36 2.88 7.90
C HIS A 138 -13.63 3.08 6.56
N GLY A 139 -12.86 2.09 6.09
CA GLY A 139 -12.20 2.11 4.78
C GLY A 139 -10.73 2.58 4.81
N TRP A 140 -10.15 2.79 5.99
CA TRP A 140 -8.71 3.02 6.11
C TRP A 140 -7.96 1.72 5.85
N THR A 141 -7.06 1.72 4.88
CA THR A 141 -6.47 0.49 4.31
C THR A 141 -4.97 0.53 4.18
N TYR A 142 -4.35 1.67 3.89
CA TYR A 142 -2.91 1.74 3.64
C TYR A 142 -2.11 2.05 4.92
N VAL A 143 -1.01 1.35 5.11
CA VAL A 143 0.01 1.59 6.14
C VAL A 143 1.32 1.84 5.38
N ASN A 144 1.73 3.09 5.23
CA ASN A 144 2.84 3.46 4.35
C ASN A 144 4.12 3.71 5.14
N ILE A 145 5.16 2.97 4.78
CA ILE A 145 6.54 3.21 5.22
C ILE A 145 7.09 4.37 4.38
N ASP A 146 7.53 5.42 5.05
CA ASP A 146 8.22 6.55 4.42
C ASP A 146 9.74 6.31 4.35
N ASP A 147 10.54 7.36 4.16
CA ASP A 147 11.99 7.27 4.00
C ASP A 147 12.72 6.58 5.19
N ALA A 148 14.00 6.24 4.99
CA ALA A 148 14.91 5.57 5.92
C ALA A 148 14.71 4.06 6.12
N TRP A 149 13.99 3.34 5.26
CA TRP A 149 13.92 1.86 5.29
C TRP A 149 15.03 1.21 4.45
N GLN A 150 15.65 1.97 3.54
CA GLN A 150 16.52 1.49 2.49
C GLN A 150 17.86 1.05 3.08
N GLY A 151 18.29 -0.15 2.70
CA GLY A 151 19.62 -0.70 2.90
C GLY A 151 20.42 -0.67 1.60
N ARG A 152 21.30 -1.67 1.43
CA ARG A 152 22.13 -1.81 0.22
C ARG A 152 21.37 -2.52 -0.90
N ARG A 153 21.79 -2.32 -2.14
CA ARG A 153 21.27 -3.10 -3.27
C ARG A 153 21.77 -4.56 -3.21
N GLY A 154 20.94 -5.48 -3.68
CA GLY A 154 21.24 -6.91 -3.68
C GLY A 154 20.04 -7.75 -4.09
N GLY A 155 20.06 -9.03 -3.69
CA GLY A 155 19.04 -9.99 -4.06
C GLY A 155 19.06 -10.35 -5.56
N ARG A 156 18.10 -11.18 -5.98
CA ARG A 156 18.02 -11.70 -7.37
C ARG A 156 17.84 -10.63 -8.45
N TYR A 157 17.42 -9.41 -8.07
CA TYR A 157 17.16 -8.31 -8.99
C TYR A 157 18.20 -7.19 -8.93
N GLY A 158 19.12 -7.18 -7.95
CA GLY A 158 19.95 -5.99 -7.69
C GLY A 158 19.12 -4.81 -7.17
N ALA A 159 17.99 -5.09 -6.51
CA ALA A 159 17.07 -4.09 -5.97
C ALA A 159 17.53 -3.57 -4.60
N ILE A 160 17.02 -2.42 -4.19
CA ILE A 160 17.19 -1.91 -2.80
C ILE A 160 16.63 -2.95 -1.83
N GLN A 161 17.48 -3.48 -0.93
CA GLN A 161 17.09 -4.36 0.16
C GLN A 161 16.79 -3.55 1.43
N PRO A 162 16.03 -4.08 2.40
CA PRO A 162 15.80 -3.36 3.65
C PRO A 162 17.08 -3.24 4.49
N ASN A 163 17.13 -2.21 5.34
CA ASN A 163 18.12 -2.11 6.40
C ASN A 163 17.72 -2.90 7.66
N GLU A 164 18.56 -2.86 8.69
CA GLU A 164 18.40 -3.60 9.95
C GLU A 164 17.11 -3.27 10.72
N LYS A 165 16.47 -2.13 10.44
CA LYS A 165 15.17 -1.76 11.05
C LYS A 165 14.00 -2.56 10.47
N PHE A 166 14.20 -3.20 9.32
CA PHE A 166 13.21 -3.96 8.57
C PHE A 166 13.77 -5.33 8.16
N PRO A 167 14.13 -6.21 9.12
CA PRO A 167 14.88 -7.45 8.83
C PRO A 167 14.13 -8.42 7.90
N ASP A 168 12.80 -8.34 7.83
CA ASP A 168 11.99 -9.11 6.90
C ASP A 168 10.79 -8.27 6.40
N MET A 169 10.95 -7.66 5.22
CA MET A 169 9.93 -6.82 4.61
C MET A 169 8.73 -7.64 4.11
N LYS A 170 8.96 -8.89 3.66
CA LYS A 170 7.90 -9.77 3.19
C LYS A 170 7.01 -10.21 4.34
N ALA A 171 7.60 -10.66 5.45
CA ALA A 171 6.82 -11.03 6.64
C ALA A 171 6.00 -9.83 7.16
N LEU A 172 6.58 -8.62 7.14
CA LEU A 172 5.85 -7.41 7.53
C LEU A 172 4.63 -7.16 6.61
N ALA A 173 4.79 -7.29 5.30
CA ALA A 173 3.67 -7.17 4.36
C ALA A 173 2.60 -8.25 4.59
N ASP A 174 3.01 -9.51 4.73
CA ASP A 174 2.10 -10.63 4.96
C ASP A 174 1.29 -10.44 6.26
N GLU A 175 1.92 -9.93 7.34
CA GLU A 175 1.25 -9.60 8.60
C GLU A 175 0.23 -8.45 8.43
N VAL A 176 0.59 -7.39 7.70
CA VAL A 176 -0.31 -6.25 7.42
C VAL A 176 -1.49 -6.70 6.55
N HIS A 177 -1.25 -7.55 5.54
CA HIS A 177 -2.31 -8.15 4.73
C HIS A 177 -3.20 -9.08 5.55
N ALA A 178 -2.62 -9.83 6.49
CA ALA A 178 -3.36 -10.67 7.43
C ALA A 178 -4.24 -9.86 8.40
N MET A 179 -4.08 -8.54 8.47
CA MET A 179 -4.98 -7.61 9.17
C MET A 179 -6.05 -6.99 8.26
N GLY A 180 -6.04 -7.31 6.96
CA GLY A 180 -6.92 -6.70 5.95
C GLY A 180 -6.47 -5.31 5.49
N LEU A 181 -5.22 -4.94 5.78
CA LEU A 181 -4.58 -3.68 5.42
C LEU A 181 -3.63 -3.91 4.22
N LYS A 182 -3.01 -2.83 3.74
CA LYS A 182 -2.09 -2.76 2.62
C LYS A 182 -0.80 -2.08 3.05
N LEU A 183 0.35 -2.57 2.58
CA LEU A 183 1.66 -2.01 2.94
C LEU A 183 2.16 -1.10 1.82
N GLY A 184 2.52 0.13 2.15
CA GLY A 184 3.19 1.05 1.23
C GLY A 184 4.67 1.22 1.54
N ILE A 185 5.42 1.62 0.51
CA ILE A 185 6.86 1.90 0.57
C ILE A 185 7.17 3.27 -0.03
N TYR A 186 8.40 3.72 0.16
CA TYR A 186 8.92 4.98 -0.32
C TYR A 186 10.17 4.79 -1.18
N SER A 187 10.33 5.57 -2.24
CA SER A 187 11.59 5.69 -2.98
C SER A 187 11.71 7.05 -3.69
N THR A 188 12.78 7.22 -4.46
CA THR A 188 13.09 8.38 -5.30
C THR A 188 13.80 7.89 -6.57
N PRO A 189 13.75 8.60 -7.72
CA PRO A 189 14.59 8.27 -8.88
C PRO A 189 16.04 8.70 -8.73
N TRP A 190 16.38 9.44 -7.68
CA TRP A 190 17.74 9.92 -7.44
C TRP A 190 18.69 8.84 -6.94
N VAL A 191 19.99 9.19 -6.87
CA VAL A 191 21.02 8.36 -6.25
C VAL A 191 20.75 8.17 -4.75
N THR A 192 20.24 9.20 -4.08
CA THR A 192 19.79 9.12 -2.68
C THR A 192 18.46 9.81 -2.43
N SER A 193 17.72 9.29 -1.45
CA SER A 193 16.48 9.88 -0.94
C SER A 193 16.68 11.23 -0.25
N TYR A 194 15.58 11.87 0.14
CA TYR A 194 15.63 13.13 0.90
C TYR A 194 16.36 12.98 2.23
N ALA A 195 16.18 11.86 2.93
CA ALA A 195 16.89 11.55 4.18
C ALA A 195 18.31 10.99 3.94
N GLY A 196 18.76 10.89 2.68
CA GLY A 196 20.13 10.53 2.30
C GLY A 196 20.38 9.01 2.21
N TYR A 197 19.34 8.19 2.13
CA TYR A 197 19.48 6.75 1.95
C TYR A 197 19.52 6.38 0.46
N VAL A 198 19.89 5.14 0.13
CA VAL A 198 19.96 4.66 -1.26
C VAL A 198 18.66 4.94 -2.01
N GLY A 199 18.76 5.54 -3.20
CA GLY A 199 17.65 5.85 -4.09
C GLY A 199 17.59 4.94 -5.33
N GLY A 200 16.69 5.25 -6.25
CA GLY A 200 16.32 4.45 -7.43
C GLY A 200 17.30 4.49 -8.61
N SER A 201 18.39 5.25 -8.54
CA SER A 201 19.47 5.25 -9.55
C SER A 201 20.86 5.20 -8.90
N ALA A 202 21.90 4.97 -9.72
CA ALA A 202 23.30 5.04 -9.30
C ALA A 202 24.20 5.48 -10.47
N ASP A 203 25.45 5.83 -10.18
CA ASP A 203 26.45 6.19 -11.20
C ASP A 203 27.23 4.98 -11.75
N ASN A 204 26.94 3.79 -11.24
CA ASN A 204 27.61 2.55 -11.59
C ASN A 204 26.60 1.39 -11.77
N PRO A 205 26.91 0.40 -12.62
CA PRO A 205 26.03 -0.76 -12.86
C PRO A 205 25.75 -1.60 -11.62
N GLU A 206 26.67 -1.61 -10.65
CA GLU A 206 26.53 -2.36 -9.40
C GLU A 206 25.51 -1.71 -8.45
N GLY A 207 25.07 -0.48 -8.74
CA GLY A 207 24.09 0.22 -7.92
C GLY A 207 24.65 0.69 -6.57
N THR A 208 25.97 0.75 -6.44
CA THR A 208 26.63 1.04 -5.17
C THR A 208 26.55 2.52 -4.82
N TRP A 209 26.14 2.76 -3.58
CA TRP A 209 26.35 4.00 -2.85
C TRP A 209 27.31 3.69 -1.71
N ASN A 210 28.13 4.65 -1.28
CA ASN A 210 29.27 4.46 -0.35
C ASN A 210 28.92 3.90 1.05
N GLY A 211 27.66 3.54 1.29
CA GLY A 211 27.18 2.93 2.53
C GLY A 211 26.89 3.94 3.64
N GLU A 212 27.14 5.23 3.39
CA GLU A 212 26.87 6.31 4.33
C GLU A 212 25.58 7.03 3.97
N VAL A 213 24.91 7.60 4.97
CA VAL A 213 23.79 8.51 4.70
C VAL A 213 24.33 9.80 4.08
N ASP A 214 23.79 10.22 2.93
CA ASP A 214 24.17 11.45 2.25
C ASP A 214 23.73 12.70 3.01
N LYS A 215 24.57 13.12 3.96
CA LYS A 215 24.38 14.37 4.73
C LYS A 215 24.59 15.61 3.86
N GLY A 216 25.39 15.50 2.80
CA GLY A 216 25.74 16.59 1.89
C GLY A 216 24.68 16.86 0.83
N LYS A 217 23.71 15.96 0.65
CA LYS A 217 22.66 16.01 -0.37
C LYS A 217 23.24 15.97 -1.80
N VAL A 218 24.45 15.43 -1.96
CA VAL A 218 25.16 15.30 -3.25
C VAL A 218 24.45 14.29 -4.18
N GLY A 219 23.77 13.31 -3.60
CA GLY A 219 23.02 12.26 -4.29
C GLY A 219 21.60 12.66 -4.69
N ARG A 220 21.16 13.91 -4.44
CA ARG A 220 19.86 14.44 -4.89
C ARG A 220 19.86 14.83 -6.36
N ARG A 221 20.19 13.86 -7.21
CA ARG A 221 20.24 13.93 -8.66
C ARG A 221 20.03 12.55 -9.25
N HIS A 222 19.72 12.48 -10.53
CA HIS A 222 19.68 11.22 -11.27
C HIS A 222 21.11 10.69 -11.47
N GLY A 223 21.29 9.40 -11.19
CA GLY A 223 22.45 8.63 -11.63
C GLY A 223 22.31 8.21 -13.09
N THR A 224 23.38 7.67 -13.66
CA THR A 224 23.40 7.20 -15.06
C THR A 224 22.73 5.83 -15.25
N VAL A 225 22.55 5.06 -14.17
CA VAL A 225 21.97 3.72 -14.18
C VAL A 225 20.67 3.70 -13.36
N PRO A 226 19.50 3.51 -13.99
CA PRO A 226 18.22 3.39 -13.29
C PRO A 226 17.94 1.95 -12.85
N PHE A 227 17.26 1.79 -11.71
CA PHE A 227 16.89 0.48 -11.14
C PHE A 227 15.38 0.30 -10.95
N ALA A 228 14.56 1.18 -11.51
CA ALA A 228 13.10 1.21 -11.29
C ALA A 228 12.43 -0.16 -11.44
N LEU A 229 12.73 -0.92 -12.51
CA LEU A 229 12.12 -2.24 -12.74
C LEU A 229 12.63 -3.30 -11.74
N ALA A 230 13.92 -3.26 -11.37
CA ALA A 230 14.47 -4.15 -10.36
C ALA A 230 13.79 -3.92 -9.01
N ASP A 231 13.69 -2.66 -8.61
CA ASP A 231 13.05 -2.24 -7.37
C ASP A 231 11.55 -2.62 -7.37
N ALA A 232 10.82 -2.34 -8.45
CA ALA A 232 9.41 -2.71 -8.58
C ALA A 232 9.16 -4.22 -8.48
N ARG A 233 10.01 -5.05 -9.10
CA ARG A 233 9.92 -6.52 -8.99
C ARG A 233 10.17 -7.00 -7.58
N GLN A 234 11.15 -6.42 -6.88
CA GLN A 234 11.42 -6.77 -5.50
C GLN A 234 10.26 -6.40 -4.58
N TRP A 235 9.68 -5.21 -4.77
CA TRP A 235 8.51 -4.75 -4.01
C TRP A 235 7.28 -5.62 -4.27
N ALA A 236 7.09 -6.10 -5.50
CA ALA A 236 6.04 -7.05 -5.82
C ALA A 236 6.21 -8.38 -5.10
N GLU A 237 7.43 -8.93 -5.02
CA GLU A 237 7.73 -10.17 -4.27
C GLU A 237 7.49 -10.03 -2.77
N TRP A 238 7.77 -8.86 -2.20
CA TRP A 238 7.45 -8.58 -0.81
C TRP A 238 5.96 -8.37 -0.57
N GLY A 239 5.17 -8.04 -1.61
CA GLY A 239 3.74 -7.78 -1.47
C GLY A 239 3.39 -6.31 -1.21
N ILE A 240 4.25 -5.36 -1.59
CA ILE A 240 3.95 -3.93 -1.47
C ILE A 240 2.75 -3.55 -2.35
N ASP A 241 1.90 -2.63 -1.87
CA ASP A 241 0.65 -2.20 -2.51
C ASP A 241 0.65 -0.72 -2.94
N TYR A 242 1.64 0.04 -2.50
CA TYR A 242 1.69 1.49 -2.67
C TYR A 242 3.14 1.95 -2.73
N LEU A 243 3.45 2.84 -3.67
CA LEU A 243 4.73 3.53 -3.76
C LEU A 243 4.50 5.04 -3.63
N LYS A 244 5.12 5.65 -2.61
CA LYS A 244 5.41 7.09 -2.62
C LYS A 244 6.75 7.29 -3.35
N TYR A 245 6.76 8.11 -4.39
CA TYR A 245 7.96 8.39 -5.19
C TYR A 245 8.25 9.89 -5.22
N ASP A 246 9.39 10.30 -4.68
CA ASP A 246 9.61 11.69 -4.22
C ASP A 246 10.92 12.26 -4.78
N TRP A 247 10.83 13.42 -5.45
CA TRP A 247 11.97 14.23 -5.91
C TRP A 247 11.49 15.61 -6.38
N ASN A 248 12.41 16.56 -6.52
CA ASN A 248 12.11 17.90 -7.05
C ASN A 248 13.35 18.53 -7.74
N PRO A 249 13.22 19.09 -8.96
CA PRO A 249 12.01 19.14 -9.77
C PRO A 249 11.64 17.75 -10.28
N ASN A 250 10.34 17.46 -10.37
CA ASN A 250 9.88 16.27 -11.05
C ASN A 250 10.03 16.42 -12.56
N ASP A 251 10.16 15.29 -13.25
CA ASP A 251 10.28 15.24 -14.70
C ASP A 251 9.48 14.05 -15.27
N VAL A 252 9.00 14.21 -16.50
CA VAL A 252 8.13 13.22 -17.17
C VAL A 252 8.86 11.90 -17.43
N GLU A 253 10.17 11.95 -17.70
CA GLU A 253 10.98 10.78 -18.01
C GLU A 253 10.99 9.79 -16.84
N HIS A 254 11.36 10.24 -15.64
CA HIS A 254 11.45 9.38 -14.46
C HIS A 254 10.08 9.03 -13.89
N VAL A 255 9.07 9.92 -14.05
CA VAL A 255 7.67 9.56 -13.75
C VAL A 255 7.24 8.36 -14.60
N ARG A 256 7.48 8.42 -15.92
CA ARG A 256 7.09 7.37 -16.86
C ARG A 256 7.89 6.09 -16.65
N GLN A 257 9.19 6.19 -16.42
CA GLN A 257 10.05 5.04 -16.15
C GLN A 257 9.54 4.23 -14.96
N MET A 258 9.20 4.89 -13.84
CA MET A 258 8.65 4.19 -12.68
C MET A 258 7.22 3.72 -12.93
N ALA A 259 6.38 4.47 -13.65
CA ALA A 259 5.03 4.01 -14.01
C ALA A 259 5.06 2.71 -14.83
N ASP A 260 5.98 2.60 -15.79
CA ASP A 260 6.18 1.40 -16.60
C ASP A 260 6.77 0.27 -15.74
N ALA A 261 7.74 0.57 -14.87
CA ALA A 261 8.30 -0.40 -13.93
C ALA A 261 7.23 -1.02 -13.02
N LEU A 262 6.33 -0.20 -12.46
CA LEU A 262 5.22 -0.68 -11.64
C LEU A 262 4.20 -1.49 -12.44
N ARG A 263 3.93 -1.12 -13.70
CA ARG A 263 3.05 -1.89 -14.59
C ARG A 263 3.61 -3.29 -14.87
N TYR A 264 4.92 -3.42 -15.09
CA TYR A 264 5.59 -4.68 -15.41
C TYR A 264 6.27 -5.37 -14.21
N GLY A 265 6.08 -4.83 -13.01
CA GLY A 265 6.69 -5.32 -11.76
C GLY A 265 6.04 -6.58 -11.20
N GLY A 266 4.85 -6.96 -11.68
CA GLY A 266 4.14 -8.19 -11.30
C GLY A 266 3.12 -8.04 -10.18
N ARG A 267 2.91 -6.84 -9.65
CA ARG A 267 1.86 -6.51 -8.68
C ARG A 267 1.38 -5.07 -8.88
N ASP A 268 0.10 -4.83 -8.63
CA ASP A 268 -0.44 -3.48 -8.61
C ASP A 268 0.01 -2.69 -7.38
N LEU A 269 0.79 -1.64 -7.60
CA LEU A 269 1.12 -0.63 -6.60
C LEU A 269 0.46 0.69 -6.98
N VAL A 270 -0.22 1.32 -6.03
CA VAL A 270 -0.67 2.71 -6.19
C VAL A 270 0.56 3.60 -6.32
N TYR A 271 0.65 4.36 -7.42
CA TYR A 271 1.78 5.24 -7.69
C TYR A 271 1.48 6.67 -7.25
N SER A 272 2.01 7.06 -6.10
CA SER A 272 1.91 8.42 -5.58
C SER A 272 3.15 9.22 -5.92
N VAL A 273 3.03 10.07 -6.93
CA VAL A 273 4.05 11.08 -7.24
C VAL A 273 3.98 12.16 -6.17
N SER A 274 4.99 12.18 -5.31
CA SER A 274 5.15 13.19 -4.28
C SER A 274 5.87 14.36 -4.94
N ASN A 275 5.15 15.47 -5.14
CA ASN A 275 5.52 16.74 -5.82
C ASN A 275 4.94 16.92 -7.24
N SER A 276 5.01 18.17 -7.73
CA SER A 276 4.27 18.73 -8.87
C SER A 276 4.80 18.31 -10.24
N ALA A 277 4.79 17.01 -10.55
CA ALA A 277 5.02 16.57 -11.93
C ALA A 277 3.73 16.76 -12.76
N PRO A 278 3.77 17.43 -13.93
CA PRO A 278 2.66 17.34 -14.86
C PRO A 278 2.57 15.91 -15.41
N PHE A 279 1.36 15.34 -15.36
CA PHE A 279 1.01 14.10 -16.06
C PHE A 279 0.81 14.36 -17.56
#